data_AF-A0A8J5I6A1-F1
#
_entry.id   AF-A0A8J5I6A1-F1
#
_cell.length_a   1.000
_cell.length_b   1.000
_cell.length_c   1.000
_cell.angle_alpha   90.00
_cell.angle_beta   90.00
_cell.angle_gamma   90.00
#
_symmetry.space_group_name_H-M   'P 1'
#
loop_
_entity.id
_entity.type
_entity.pdbx_description
1 polymer ?
#
loop_
_entity_poly.entity_id
_entity_poly.type
_entity_poly.pdbx_seq_one_letter_code
_entity_poly.pdbx_strand_id
1 'polypeptide(L)'
;MKFTDLLLPLTILLISMESFTSWATENENIFPLSNCSKTCGDIKIEYPFGIGVGCYRSVEFNLTCAYDSDPPRLLLGNDTIQVRNFNMEKGLVYIEPPYVTLNADEYMNSTSIDLKNLPLSFNLGFLYSSISSDSMTINNLYVAGCNATANILDLSTNGIIGVCSTICSPRNTSTTKQIFMSDNGYCRLDMFDVKTNKNSWAIQLTRLNETENENSMISNNTSSIIALIYDEDSSNHDDLQKFINNRNKTGSTATLAWYINDYPTCKEDTKRSDTYACRSHKSECFDVFTEDSPYRPNETIIGYNCRCSLDYDGNPYLPDGCKIGNIQDMGYRCNCSDGYFGNPYLHDGCKGESKLSWDDRLRIATESAGALAYLHSAASISIFHRDVKSSNILLDDTFRAKVSDFGASRFIPLNQTHIVTAIQGTFGYLDPEYYQTSQLTEKNDVYSFGVILLELLTGKKPINSTNDGSQQNLAMNFLQAMRENMLFDLIEDRILHEGTKQELLEISSLIKICLSLKGAERPTMKEVEYKLQSMRKTRMKKRGICIPEGNEEAEHLLNMPSYSSSELMDQINQENSRNYSFEKEVMWSQNYPC
;
A
#
# COMPACT_ATOMS: atom_id res chain seq x y z
N MET A 1 -47.31 -71.69 -62.95
CA MET A 1 -47.94 -70.45 -63.49
C MET A 1 -47.60 -69.35 -62.50
N LYS A 2 -46.71 -68.40 -62.83
CA LYS A 2 -47.01 -67.10 -63.46
C LYS A 2 -48.21 -66.41 -62.77
N PHE A 3 -48.22 -65.15 -62.36
CA PHE A 3 -47.38 -63.96 -62.56
C PHE A 3 -47.99 -62.90 -61.61
N THR A 4 -47.18 -62.00 -61.02
CA THR A 4 -47.38 -60.51 -60.91
C THR A 4 -48.71 -59.95 -60.36
N ASP A 5 -48.82 -58.91 -59.52
CA ASP A 5 -48.04 -57.69 -59.32
C ASP A 5 -48.38 -57.07 -57.95
N LEU A 6 -47.47 -56.21 -57.48
CA LEU A 6 -47.61 -55.22 -56.40
C LEU A 6 -47.74 -55.76 -54.96
N LEU A 7 -46.58 -55.94 -54.31
CA LEU A 7 -46.23 -55.31 -53.03
C LEU A 7 -44.94 -55.95 -52.48
N LEU A 8 -43.80 -55.32 -52.76
CA LEU A 8 -42.58 -55.23 -51.93
C LEU A 8 -41.53 -54.47 -52.79
N PRO A 9 -40.79 -53.47 -52.28
CA PRO A 9 -40.04 -53.61 -51.02
C PRO A 9 -40.05 -52.33 -50.15
N LEU A 10 -40.47 -52.43 -48.90
CA LEU A 10 -40.27 -51.38 -47.90
C LEU A 10 -39.41 -51.84 -46.71
N THR A 11 -38.67 -52.94 -46.87
CA THR A 11 -37.88 -53.54 -45.78
C THR A 11 -36.44 -53.89 -46.16
N ILE A 12 -35.90 -53.37 -47.27
CA ILE A 12 -34.47 -53.49 -47.64
C ILE A 12 -33.90 -52.12 -48.02
N LEU A 13 -34.10 -51.12 -47.17
CA LEU A 13 -33.42 -49.82 -47.28
C LEU A 13 -33.07 -49.24 -45.89
N LEU A 14 -32.64 -50.10 -44.97
CA LEU A 14 -32.15 -49.69 -43.64
C LEU A 14 -30.82 -50.33 -43.23
N ILE A 15 -30.12 -51.03 -44.13
CA ILE A 15 -28.79 -51.58 -43.87
C ILE A 15 -27.91 -51.40 -45.11
N SER A 16 -27.39 -50.19 -45.32
CA SER A 16 -26.18 -49.93 -46.13
C SER A 16 -25.86 -48.43 -46.18
N MET A 17 -25.50 -47.83 -45.04
CA MET A 17 -24.57 -46.69 -44.99
C MET A 17 -23.84 -46.71 -43.64
N GLU A 18 -23.03 -47.74 -43.39
CA GLU A 18 -21.83 -47.54 -42.59
C GLU A 18 -20.78 -46.95 -43.52
N SER A 19 -20.60 -45.63 -43.46
CA SER A 19 -19.41 -44.94 -43.94
C SER A 19 -19.38 -43.55 -43.32
N PHE A 20 -18.50 -43.40 -42.33
CA PHE A 20 -18.00 -42.15 -41.78
C PHE A 20 -19.08 -41.11 -41.42
N THR A 21 -19.70 -41.29 -40.25
CA THR A 21 -19.87 -40.11 -39.41
C THR A 21 -18.47 -39.67 -39.01
N SER A 22 -17.89 -38.71 -39.75
CA SER A 22 -16.96 -37.81 -39.11
C SER A 22 -17.71 -37.31 -37.89
N TRP A 23 -17.17 -37.54 -36.70
CA TRP A 23 -17.55 -36.74 -35.56
C TRP A 23 -17.35 -35.32 -36.05
N ALA A 24 -18.44 -34.62 -36.37
CA ALA A 24 -18.41 -33.18 -36.33
C ALA A 24 -18.15 -32.92 -34.86
N THR A 25 -16.87 -32.78 -34.51
CA THR A 25 -16.47 -32.01 -33.35
C THR A 25 -17.35 -30.78 -33.43
N GLU A 26 -18.21 -30.59 -32.42
CA GLU A 26 -18.79 -29.29 -32.17
C GLU A 26 -17.65 -28.30 -32.40
N ASN A 27 -17.76 -27.46 -33.43
CA ASN A 27 -16.90 -26.31 -33.54
C ASN A 27 -17.33 -25.49 -32.31
N GLU A 28 -16.69 -25.74 -31.17
CA GLU A 28 -16.54 -24.74 -30.14
C GLU A 28 -16.17 -23.48 -30.91
N ASN A 29 -17.01 -22.45 -30.87
CA ASN A 29 -16.70 -21.20 -31.52
C ASN A 29 -15.36 -20.73 -30.93
N ILE A 30 -14.25 -20.96 -31.65
CA ILE A 30 -12.90 -20.61 -31.21
C ILE A 30 -12.85 -19.09 -31.26
N PHE A 31 -13.15 -18.51 -30.10
CA PHE A 31 -13.18 -17.10 -29.86
C PHE A 31 -12.09 -16.75 -28.84
N PRO A 32 -11.28 -15.71 -29.06
CA PRO A 32 -11.23 -14.87 -30.26
C PRO A 32 -10.76 -15.64 -31.50
N LEU A 33 -11.11 -15.15 -32.69
CA LEU A 33 -10.68 -15.76 -33.96
C LEU A 33 -9.15 -15.81 -34.08
N SER A 34 -8.62 -16.85 -34.72
CA SER A 34 -7.16 -17.03 -34.86
C SER A 34 -6.48 -15.98 -35.74
N ASN A 35 -7.24 -15.26 -36.57
CA ASN A 35 -6.76 -14.24 -37.51
C ASN A 35 -6.87 -12.80 -36.98
N CYS A 36 -7.15 -12.62 -35.68
CA CYS A 36 -7.22 -11.29 -35.08
C CYS A 36 -5.88 -10.56 -35.13
N SER A 37 -5.92 -9.24 -35.37
CA SER A 37 -4.71 -8.42 -35.30
C SER A 37 -4.16 -8.46 -33.88
N LYS A 38 -2.86 -8.76 -33.75
CA LYS A 38 -2.17 -8.86 -32.46
C LYS A 38 -1.47 -7.58 -32.04
N THR A 39 -1.35 -6.62 -32.96
CA THR A 39 -0.63 -5.36 -32.73
C THR A 39 -1.28 -4.21 -33.50
N CYS A 40 -1.10 -2.99 -33.01
CA CYS A 40 -1.34 -1.75 -33.74
C CYS A 40 -0.23 -0.76 -33.34
N GLY A 41 0.59 -0.35 -34.31
CA GLY A 41 1.85 0.32 -34.00
C GLY A 41 2.72 -0.56 -33.09
N ASP A 42 3.20 0.02 -32.00
CA ASP A 42 4.04 -0.66 -31.01
C ASP A 42 3.22 -1.35 -29.88
N ILE A 43 1.89 -1.28 -29.94
CA ILE A 43 1.02 -1.76 -28.86
C ILE A 43 0.56 -3.18 -29.16
N LYS A 44 0.78 -4.09 -28.21
CA LYS A 44 0.25 -5.46 -28.23
C LYS A 44 -1.23 -5.45 -27.84
N ILE A 45 -2.05 -6.11 -28.65
CA ILE A 45 -3.50 -6.23 -28.46
C ILE A 45 -3.80 -7.64 -27.98
N GLU A 46 -4.53 -7.74 -26.89
CA GLU A 46 -4.98 -9.00 -26.32
C GLU A 46 -6.45 -8.96 -25.93
N TYR A 47 -7.09 -10.13 -26.00
CA TYR A 47 -8.46 -10.33 -25.57
C TYR A 47 -8.59 -10.00 -24.06
N PRO A 48 -9.62 -9.27 -23.59
CA PRO A 48 -10.93 -9.08 -24.22
C PRO A 48 -11.00 -7.98 -25.28
N PHE A 49 -9.93 -7.20 -25.47
CA PHE A 49 -9.87 -6.17 -26.51
C PHE A 49 -9.46 -6.78 -27.86
N GLY A 50 -9.94 -6.17 -28.95
CA GLY A 50 -9.59 -6.64 -30.29
C GLY A 50 -10.08 -5.72 -31.40
N ILE A 51 -9.47 -5.88 -32.57
CA ILE A 51 -9.85 -5.15 -33.79
C ILE A 51 -10.62 -6.08 -34.71
N GLY A 52 -11.86 -5.70 -35.02
CA GLY A 52 -12.71 -6.42 -35.97
C GLY A 52 -13.62 -7.46 -35.31
N VAL A 53 -14.69 -7.78 -36.03
CA VAL A 53 -15.74 -8.70 -35.56
C VAL A 53 -15.13 -10.07 -35.26
N GLY A 54 -15.38 -10.59 -34.06
CA GLY A 54 -14.84 -11.88 -33.62
C GLY A 54 -13.55 -11.81 -32.81
N CYS A 55 -12.99 -10.61 -32.60
CA CYS A 55 -11.70 -10.42 -31.94
C CYS A 55 -11.77 -9.77 -30.56
N TYR A 56 -12.87 -9.08 -30.26
CA TYR A 56 -13.13 -8.45 -28.97
C TYR A 56 -14.29 -9.17 -28.27
N ARG A 57 -14.41 -9.05 -26.95
CA ARG A 57 -15.45 -9.72 -26.17
C ARG A 57 -16.86 -9.21 -26.43
N SER A 58 -17.05 -7.91 -26.26
CA SER A 58 -18.29 -7.18 -26.51
C SER A 58 -17.96 -5.91 -27.28
N VAL A 59 -18.96 -5.26 -27.89
CA VAL A 59 -18.73 -4.11 -28.78
C VAL A 59 -17.97 -2.97 -28.09
N GLU A 60 -18.09 -2.87 -26.78
CA GLU A 60 -17.41 -1.90 -25.93
C GLU A 60 -15.90 -2.14 -25.79
N PHE A 61 -15.41 -3.35 -26.08
CA PHE A 61 -13.98 -3.72 -26.14
C PHE A 61 -13.40 -3.66 -27.56
N ASN A 62 -14.18 -3.19 -28.54
CA ASN A 62 -13.69 -3.01 -29.90
C ASN A 62 -12.65 -1.87 -29.96
N LEU A 63 -11.57 -2.12 -30.70
CA LEU A 63 -10.49 -1.17 -30.93
C LEU A 63 -10.42 -0.77 -32.40
N THR A 64 -9.92 0.43 -32.64
CA THR A 64 -9.64 0.94 -33.98
C THR A 64 -8.15 1.27 -34.12
N CYS A 65 -7.51 0.79 -35.18
CA CYS A 65 -6.13 1.17 -35.51
C CYS A 65 -6.15 2.26 -36.59
N ALA A 66 -5.83 3.49 -36.21
CA ALA A 66 -5.78 4.64 -37.10
C ALA A 66 -4.40 4.80 -37.73
N TYR A 67 -4.35 4.79 -39.06
CA TYR A 67 -3.11 4.89 -39.86
C TYR A 67 -2.81 6.34 -40.29
N ASP A 68 -3.21 7.31 -39.47
CA ASP A 68 -3.00 8.74 -39.72
C ASP A 68 -1.67 9.27 -39.15
N SER A 69 -0.93 8.44 -38.42
CA SER A 69 0.44 8.70 -37.97
C SER A 69 1.33 7.47 -38.11
N ASP A 70 2.64 7.67 -37.98
CA ASP A 70 3.65 6.60 -37.93
C ASP A 70 4.42 6.67 -36.59
N PRO A 71 4.27 5.69 -35.69
CA PRO A 71 3.44 4.47 -35.82
C PRO A 71 1.92 4.76 -35.77
N PRO A 72 1.07 3.83 -36.25
CA PRO A 72 -0.39 3.92 -36.16
C PRO A 72 -0.89 4.05 -34.72
N ARG A 73 -1.98 4.80 -34.50
CA ARG A 73 -2.58 5.04 -33.18
C ARG A 73 -3.65 4.01 -32.89
N LEU A 74 -3.62 3.44 -31.69
CA LEU A 74 -4.69 2.57 -31.19
C LEU A 74 -5.74 3.41 -30.48
N LEU A 75 -7.00 3.28 -30.88
CA LEU A 75 -8.12 4.04 -30.36
C LEU A 75 -9.16 3.10 -29.73
N LEU A 76 -9.82 3.60 -28.69
CA LEU A 76 -10.88 2.91 -27.93
C LEU A 76 -12.12 3.80 -27.86
N GLY A 77 -13.28 3.15 -27.71
CA GLY A 77 -14.58 3.82 -27.75
C GLY A 77 -14.95 4.26 -29.17
N ASN A 78 -15.64 5.38 -29.31
CA ASN A 78 -15.99 5.96 -30.61
C ASN A 78 -14.79 6.68 -31.25
N ASP A 79 -13.61 6.06 -31.23
CA ASP A 79 -12.33 6.58 -31.75
C ASP A 79 -11.83 7.87 -31.08
N THR A 80 -12.30 8.18 -29.87
CA THR A 80 -11.98 9.41 -29.13
C THR A 80 -10.82 9.25 -28.15
N ILE A 81 -10.58 8.04 -27.66
CA ILE A 81 -9.60 7.78 -26.59
C ILE A 81 -8.41 7.05 -27.20
N GLN A 82 -7.23 7.67 -27.16
CA GLN A 82 -6.01 7.03 -27.64
C GLN A 82 -5.41 6.13 -26.54
N VAL A 83 -5.22 4.87 -26.85
CA VAL A 83 -4.57 3.88 -25.97
C VAL A 83 -3.07 3.95 -26.15
N ARG A 84 -2.34 3.89 -25.04
CA ARG A 84 -0.88 3.82 -24.97
C ARG A 84 -0.38 2.43 -24.62
N ASN A 85 -1.04 1.72 -23.71
CA ASN A 85 -0.69 0.35 -23.33
C ASN A 85 -1.82 -0.33 -22.55
N PHE A 86 -1.72 -1.65 -22.36
CA PHE A 86 -2.61 -2.44 -21.49
C PHE A 86 -1.80 -3.16 -20.40
N ASN A 87 -2.38 -3.30 -19.22
CA ASN A 87 -1.91 -4.20 -18.17
C ASN A 87 -2.97 -5.26 -17.89
N MET A 88 -2.80 -6.43 -18.50
CA MET A 88 -3.75 -7.55 -18.45
C MET A 88 -3.86 -8.17 -17.05
N GLU A 89 -2.77 -8.15 -16.28
CA GLU A 89 -2.72 -8.69 -14.93
C GLU A 89 -3.52 -7.81 -13.95
N LYS A 90 -3.35 -6.49 -14.06
CA LYS A 90 -4.00 -5.51 -13.18
C LYS A 90 -5.38 -5.04 -13.66
N GLY A 91 -5.76 -5.35 -14.90
CA GLY A 91 -7.03 -4.87 -15.46
C GLY A 91 -7.03 -3.38 -15.84
N LEU A 92 -5.87 -2.83 -16.27
CA LEU A 92 -5.68 -1.39 -16.52
C LEU A 92 -5.40 -1.06 -17.99
N VAL A 93 -6.10 -0.07 -18.54
CA VAL A 93 -5.77 0.58 -19.82
C VAL A 93 -5.04 1.89 -19.56
N TYR A 94 -3.83 2.03 -20.09
CA TYR A 94 -3.12 3.29 -20.12
C TYR A 94 -3.51 4.06 -21.38
N ILE A 95 -3.99 5.28 -21.22
CA ILE A 95 -4.46 6.15 -22.29
C ILE A 95 -3.61 7.42 -22.38
N GLU A 96 -3.73 8.12 -23.50
CA GLU A 96 -3.17 9.46 -23.63
C GLU A 96 -3.78 10.39 -22.57
N PRO A 97 -2.97 11.13 -21.80
CA PRO A 97 -3.45 12.08 -20.81
C PRO A 97 -4.43 13.08 -21.44
N PRO A 98 -5.67 13.16 -20.95
CA PRO A 98 -6.59 14.21 -21.38
C PRO A 98 -6.12 15.56 -20.84
N TYR A 99 -6.05 16.55 -21.73
CA TYR A 99 -5.63 17.89 -21.36
C TYR A 99 -6.44 18.96 -22.10
N VAL A 100 -6.49 20.15 -21.52
CA VAL A 100 -7.05 21.36 -22.10
C VAL A 100 -6.09 22.53 -21.87
N THR A 101 -5.91 23.37 -22.87
CA THR A 101 -5.09 24.57 -22.79
C THR A 101 -5.94 25.82 -23.01
N LEU A 102 -5.64 26.89 -22.27
CA LEU A 102 -6.11 28.24 -22.56
C LEU A 102 -4.97 29.07 -23.14
N ASN A 103 -5.18 29.54 -24.36
CA ASN A 103 -4.31 30.52 -24.99
C ASN A 103 -4.52 31.93 -24.41
N ALA A 104 -3.63 32.87 -24.72
CA ALA A 104 -3.69 34.24 -24.19
C ALA A 104 -5.04 34.94 -24.49
N ASP A 105 -5.67 34.65 -25.62
CA ASP A 105 -6.92 35.29 -26.05
C ASP A 105 -8.19 34.53 -25.64
N GLU A 106 -8.06 33.37 -24.99
CA GLU A 106 -9.17 32.51 -24.61
C GLU A 106 -9.55 32.73 -23.14
N TYR A 107 -10.86 32.90 -22.89
CA TYR A 107 -11.42 33.02 -21.54
C TYR A 107 -11.78 31.66 -20.94
N MET A 108 -12.29 30.74 -21.76
CA MET A 108 -12.73 29.41 -21.33
C MET A 108 -12.54 28.40 -22.46
N ASN A 109 -12.13 27.19 -22.11
CA ASN A 109 -11.99 26.05 -23.00
C ASN A 109 -12.29 24.77 -22.21
N SER A 110 -12.72 23.73 -22.90
CA SER A 110 -13.00 22.45 -22.25
C SER A 110 -12.63 21.26 -23.11
N THR A 111 -12.19 20.20 -22.44
CA THR A 111 -12.04 18.86 -23.04
C THR A 111 -12.94 17.89 -22.29
N SER A 112 -13.44 16.87 -22.97
CA SER A 112 -14.36 15.90 -22.39
C SER A 112 -13.92 14.49 -22.71
N ILE A 113 -14.06 13.59 -21.75
CA ILE A 113 -13.96 12.16 -21.96
C ILE A 113 -15.32 11.55 -21.70
N ASP A 114 -15.87 10.92 -22.74
CA ASP A 114 -17.12 10.20 -22.64
C ASP A 114 -16.86 8.69 -22.56
N LEU A 115 -16.96 8.14 -21.34
CA LEU A 115 -16.93 6.69 -21.11
C LEU A 115 -18.35 6.11 -21.05
N LYS A 116 -19.37 6.83 -21.54
CA LYS A 116 -20.76 6.40 -21.44
C LYS A 116 -20.94 5.08 -22.18
N ASN A 117 -21.47 4.11 -21.46
CA ASN A 117 -21.67 2.73 -21.91
C ASN A 117 -20.38 1.93 -22.15
N LEU A 118 -19.19 2.46 -21.84
CA LEU A 118 -17.96 1.68 -21.83
C LEU A 118 -17.76 1.08 -20.44
N PRO A 119 -17.31 -0.18 -20.33
CA PRO A 119 -17.03 -0.81 -19.05
C PRO A 119 -15.62 -0.40 -18.56
N LEU A 120 -15.40 0.91 -18.49
CA LEU A 120 -14.15 1.57 -18.13
C LEU A 120 -14.42 2.62 -17.05
N SER A 121 -13.51 2.78 -16.10
CA SER A 121 -13.65 3.73 -14.99
C SER A 121 -12.33 4.43 -14.66
N PHE A 122 -12.42 5.72 -14.30
CA PHE A 122 -11.33 6.47 -13.67
C PHE A 122 -11.26 6.25 -12.15
N ASN A 123 -12.34 5.76 -11.54
CA ASN A 123 -12.31 5.33 -10.15
C ASN A 123 -11.62 3.97 -10.11
N LEU A 124 -10.42 3.92 -9.54
CA LEU A 124 -9.59 2.71 -9.46
C LEU A 124 -9.76 2.00 -8.09
N GLY A 125 -10.51 2.60 -7.16
CA GLY A 125 -10.69 2.15 -5.78
C GLY A 125 -11.22 0.73 -5.62
N PHE A 126 -11.97 0.22 -6.59
CA PHE A 126 -12.53 -1.14 -6.56
C PHE A 126 -11.54 -2.24 -6.91
N LEU A 127 -10.38 -1.91 -7.53
CA LEU A 127 -9.34 -2.89 -7.80
C LEU A 127 -8.58 -3.28 -6.53
N TYR A 128 -8.88 -2.65 -5.38
CA TYR A 128 -8.31 -2.89 -4.05
C TYR A 128 -8.41 -4.34 -3.57
N SER A 129 -9.43 -5.10 -3.99
CA SER A 129 -9.55 -6.54 -3.69
C SER A 129 -8.79 -7.44 -4.68
N SER A 130 -8.36 -6.87 -5.81
CA SER A 130 -7.78 -7.58 -6.95
C SER A 130 -6.28 -7.37 -7.18
N ILE A 131 -5.69 -6.31 -6.63
CA ILE A 131 -4.28 -5.93 -6.84
C ILE A 131 -3.58 -5.83 -5.48
N SER A 132 -2.35 -6.36 -5.38
CA SER A 132 -1.46 -6.14 -4.23
C SER A 132 -1.23 -4.64 -3.99
N SER A 133 -1.27 -4.21 -2.74
CA SER A 133 -1.30 -2.82 -2.23
C SER A 133 -0.17 -1.86 -2.67
N ASP A 134 0.77 -2.28 -3.51
CA ASP A 134 2.05 -1.58 -3.71
C ASP A 134 2.18 -0.71 -4.97
N SER A 135 1.15 -0.59 -5.82
CA SER A 135 1.16 0.40 -6.91
C SER A 135 -0.22 0.52 -7.57
N MET A 136 -1.17 1.12 -6.85
CA MET A 136 -2.33 1.68 -7.52
C MET A 136 -1.94 3.03 -8.11
N THR A 137 -2.09 3.09 -9.42
CA THR A 137 -2.07 4.29 -10.24
C THR A 137 -3.12 5.26 -9.70
N ILE A 138 -2.78 6.55 -9.53
CA ILE A 138 -3.73 7.57 -9.08
C ILE A 138 -3.72 8.67 -10.13
N ASN A 139 -4.83 8.78 -10.87
CA ASN A 139 -5.03 9.89 -11.77
C ASN A 139 -5.17 11.17 -10.95
N ASN A 140 -4.37 12.18 -11.28
CA ASN A 140 -4.43 13.48 -10.64
C ASN A 140 -4.69 14.54 -11.72
N LEU A 141 -5.63 15.44 -11.46
CA LEU A 141 -5.81 16.66 -12.23
C LEU A 141 -4.76 17.67 -11.79
N TYR A 142 -3.99 18.15 -12.75
CA TYR A 142 -2.99 19.19 -12.56
C TYR A 142 -3.34 20.41 -13.36
N VAL A 143 -3.29 21.57 -12.73
CA VAL A 143 -3.46 22.88 -13.37
C VAL A 143 -2.16 23.64 -13.21
N ALA A 144 -1.53 24.00 -14.32
CA ALA A 144 -0.33 24.81 -14.35
C ALA A 144 -0.60 26.13 -15.07
N GLY A 145 -0.32 27.24 -14.39
CA GLY A 145 -0.59 28.59 -14.87
C GLY A 145 -1.09 29.49 -13.73
N CYS A 146 -1.36 30.75 -14.05
CA CYS A 146 -1.81 31.73 -13.07
C CYS A 146 -3.22 32.23 -13.38
N ASN A 147 -3.98 32.52 -12.32
CA ASN A 147 -5.32 33.11 -12.38
C ASN A 147 -6.29 32.30 -13.24
N ALA A 148 -6.42 31.01 -12.93
CA ALA A 148 -7.39 30.15 -13.59
C ALA A 148 -7.97 29.10 -12.64
N THR A 149 -9.17 28.66 -13.01
CA THR A 149 -9.89 27.58 -12.35
C THR A 149 -10.19 26.48 -13.35
N ALA A 150 -9.81 25.25 -13.02
CA ALA A 150 -10.25 24.05 -13.70
C ALA A 150 -11.40 23.41 -12.90
N ASN A 151 -12.57 23.31 -13.53
CA ASN A 151 -13.70 22.57 -13.00
C ASN A 151 -13.75 21.21 -13.67
N ILE A 152 -14.00 20.16 -12.89
CA ILE A 152 -14.43 18.86 -13.41
C ILE A 152 -15.96 18.89 -13.41
N LEU A 153 -16.55 18.65 -14.57
CA LEU A 153 -17.98 18.66 -14.79
C LEU A 153 -18.46 17.23 -15.08
N ASP A 154 -19.53 16.81 -14.42
CA ASP A 154 -20.27 15.60 -14.79
C ASP A 154 -21.05 15.88 -16.09
N LEU A 155 -20.78 15.13 -17.16
CA LEU A 155 -21.43 15.35 -18.47
C LEU A 155 -22.93 15.05 -18.45
N SER A 156 -23.44 14.29 -17.47
CA SER A 156 -24.84 13.92 -17.37
C SER A 156 -25.69 14.97 -16.65
N THR A 157 -25.15 15.58 -15.59
CA THR A 157 -25.84 16.59 -14.77
C THR A 157 -25.41 18.03 -15.09
N ASN A 158 -24.28 18.19 -15.79
CA ASN A 158 -23.55 19.45 -15.94
C ASN A 158 -23.17 20.09 -14.59
N GLY A 159 -23.11 19.29 -13.52
CA GLY A 159 -22.73 19.70 -12.18
C GLY A 159 -21.21 19.70 -11.99
N ILE A 160 -20.71 20.63 -11.18
CA ILE A 160 -19.30 20.66 -10.80
C ILE A 160 -19.04 19.61 -9.72
N ILE A 161 -18.14 18.68 -10.00
CA ILE A 161 -17.79 17.54 -9.14
C ILE A 161 -16.37 17.65 -8.56
N GLY A 162 -15.54 18.55 -9.09
CA GLY A 162 -14.22 18.86 -8.57
C GLY A 162 -13.77 20.24 -9.06
N VAL A 163 -12.94 20.93 -8.27
CA VAL A 163 -12.43 22.27 -8.59
C VAL A 163 -10.96 22.37 -8.21
N CYS A 164 -10.14 22.89 -9.13
CA CYS A 164 -8.74 23.17 -8.90
C CYS A 164 -8.42 24.59 -9.38
N SER A 165 -8.07 25.48 -8.46
CA SER A 165 -7.82 26.90 -8.76
C SER A 165 -6.37 27.29 -8.51
N THR A 166 -5.84 28.13 -9.39
CA THR A 166 -4.50 28.73 -9.30
C THR A 166 -4.64 30.25 -9.24
N ILE A 167 -4.08 30.86 -8.20
CA ILE A 167 -4.05 32.31 -8.02
C ILE A 167 -2.60 32.70 -7.77
N CYS A 168 -2.08 33.66 -8.53
CA CYS A 168 -0.71 34.13 -8.39
C CYS A 168 -0.69 35.58 -7.93
N SER A 169 0.16 35.89 -6.94
CA SER A 169 0.33 37.27 -6.48
C SER A 169 1.34 38.01 -7.38
N PRO A 170 1.07 39.27 -7.76
CA PRO A 170 2.08 40.12 -8.38
C PRO A 170 3.24 40.32 -7.39
N ARG A 171 4.46 39.99 -7.82
CA ARG A 171 5.66 39.91 -6.96
C ARG A 171 5.87 41.16 -6.09
N ASN A 172 5.56 41.05 -4.80
CA ASN A 172 6.37 41.42 -3.62
C ASN A 172 5.45 41.65 -2.42
N THR A 173 5.51 40.79 -1.40
CA THR A 173 5.83 41.15 -0.01
C THR A 173 5.41 40.05 0.99
N SER A 174 6.38 39.68 1.83
CA SER A 174 6.27 39.17 3.21
C SER A 174 5.91 37.71 3.51
N THR A 175 6.81 37.17 4.32
CA THR A 175 6.78 35.99 5.18
C THR A 175 5.55 35.90 6.09
N THR A 176 4.50 35.24 5.60
CA THR A 176 3.51 34.56 6.45
C THR A 176 3.14 33.27 5.76
N LYS A 177 3.46 32.11 6.37
CA LYS A 177 2.94 30.80 5.96
C LYS A 177 1.41 30.87 6.00
N GLN A 178 0.78 30.99 4.83
CA GLN A 178 -0.65 30.96 4.67
C GLN A 178 -1.05 29.55 4.21
N ILE A 179 -2.01 28.97 4.92
CA ILE A 179 -2.48 27.60 4.73
C ILE A 179 -3.58 27.68 3.65
N PHE A 180 -3.40 26.96 2.53
CA PHE A 180 -4.31 26.83 1.36
C PHE A 180 -4.26 27.89 0.23
N MET A 181 -3.08 28.33 -0.21
CA MET A 181 -2.94 28.95 -1.55
C MET A 181 -1.67 28.46 -2.24
N SER A 182 -1.76 28.22 -3.55
CA SER A 182 -0.66 27.73 -4.40
C SER A 182 0.40 28.82 -4.62
N ASP A 183 1.43 28.85 -3.78
CA ASP A 183 2.48 29.89 -3.85
C ASP A 183 3.30 29.88 -5.17
N ASN A 184 3.02 28.99 -6.14
CA ASN A 184 3.77 28.85 -7.40
C ASN A 184 2.93 28.69 -8.69
N GLY A 185 1.62 29.02 -8.70
CA GLY A 185 0.79 28.90 -9.92
C GLY A 185 0.52 27.44 -10.35
N TYR A 186 0.27 26.59 -9.36
CA TYR A 186 0.07 25.16 -9.57
C TYR A 186 -0.99 24.60 -8.63
N CYS A 187 -1.95 23.85 -9.17
CA CYS A 187 -2.99 23.18 -8.41
C CYS A 187 -3.01 21.69 -8.76
N ARG A 188 -3.22 20.85 -7.75
CA ARG A 188 -3.41 19.40 -7.87
C ARG A 188 -4.73 19.01 -7.23
N LEU A 189 -5.51 18.17 -7.90
CA LEU A 189 -6.72 17.54 -7.38
C LEU A 189 -6.64 16.03 -7.64
N ASP A 190 -6.76 15.23 -6.59
CA ASP A 190 -6.82 13.78 -6.70
C ASP A 190 -8.17 13.35 -7.29
N MET A 191 -8.15 12.56 -8.37
CA MET A 191 -9.38 12.06 -8.98
C MET A 191 -10.09 11.01 -8.12
N PHE A 192 -9.40 10.40 -7.16
CA PHE A 192 -10.00 9.50 -6.18
C PHE A 192 -11.01 10.23 -5.27
N ASP A 193 -10.71 11.48 -4.90
CA ASP A 193 -11.60 12.29 -4.05
C ASP A 193 -12.85 12.80 -4.79
N VAL A 194 -12.85 12.72 -6.12
CA VAL A 194 -13.95 13.15 -6.98
C VAL A 194 -15.00 12.04 -7.04
N LYS A 195 -15.85 11.99 -6.01
CA LYS A 195 -16.92 10.99 -5.87
C LYS A 195 -17.98 11.16 -6.95
N THR A 196 -17.91 10.32 -7.98
CA THR A 196 -18.99 10.23 -8.97
C THR A 196 -19.32 8.80 -9.30
N ASN A 197 -20.61 8.52 -9.41
CA ASN A 197 -21.13 7.25 -9.88
C ASN A 197 -21.25 7.22 -11.42
N LYS A 198 -20.51 8.09 -12.13
CA LYS A 198 -20.63 8.34 -13.57
C LYS A 198 -19.26 8.46 -14.23
N ASN A 199 -19.05 7.69 -15.29
CA ASN A 199 -17.71 7.58 -15.90
C ASN A 199 -17.41 8.67 -16.95
N SER A 200 -18.36 9.56 -17.23
CA SER A 200 -18.24 10.60 -18.27
C SER A 200 -18.13 11.98 -17.65
N TRP A 201 -17.06 12.71 -17.96
CA TRP A 201 -16.77 14.02 -17.38
C TRP A 201 -16.04 14.94 -18.36
N ALA A 202 -15.99 16.23 -18.03
CA ALA A 202 -15.24 17.24 -18.76
C ALA A 202 -14.35 18.07 -17.82
N ILE A 203 -13.17 18.45 -18.30
CA ILE A 203 -12.35 19.48 -17.68
C ILE A 203 -12.71 20.79 -18.37
N GLN A 204 -13.27 21.73 -17.61
CA GLN A 204 -13.51 23.09 -18.05
C GLN A 204 -12.50 24.02 -17.40
N LEU A 205 -11.61 24.59 -18.20
CA LEU A 205 -10.60 25.54 -17.75
C LEU A 205 -11.10 26.96 -18.05
N THR A 206 -11.14 27.81 -17.02
CA THR A 206 -11.65 29.19 -17.09
C THR A 206 -10.62 30.15 -16.50
N ARG A 207 -10.37 31.28 -17.18
CA ARG A 207 -9.52 32.35 -16.65
C ARG A 207 -10.29 33.18 -15.62
N LEU A 208 -9.63 33.49 -14.52
CA LEU A 208 -10.14 34.37 -13.47
C LEU A 208 -9.84 35.82 -13.87
N ASN A 209 -10.87 36.64 -14.06
CA ASN A 209 -10.69 38.07 -14.35
C ASN A 209 -10.14 38.78 -13.10
N GLU A 210 -8.98 39.43 -13.24
CA GLU A 210 -8.62 40.55 -12.37
C GLU A 210 -9.57 41.70 -12.72
N THR A 211 -10.19 42.29 -11.71
CA THR A 211 -11.06 43.46 -11.88
C THR A 211 -10.35 44.54 -12.70
N GLU A 212 -11.05 45.05 -13.71
CA GLU A 212 -10.68 46.22 -14.51
C GLU A 212 -10.26 47.38 -13.59
N ASN A 213 -8.97 47.52 -13.25
CA ASN A 213 -8.38 48.79 -12.78
C ASN A 213 -6.85 48.82 -12.60
N GLU A 214 -6.07 47.95 -13.26
CA GLU A 214 -4.62 48.19 -13.39
C GLU A 214 -4.18 48.09 -14.85
N ASN A 215 -4.48 49.15 -15.59
CA ASN A 215 -3.68 49.54 -16.76
C ASN A 215 -2.26 49.94 -16.30
N SER A 216 -1.43 48.98 -15.91
CA SER A 216 0.02 49.11 -16.06
C SER A 216 0.71 47.75 -15.92
N MET A 217 1.44 47.39 -16.97
CA MET A 217 2.43 46.31 -16.99
C MET A 217 1.88 44.88 -17.14
N ILE A 218 1.14 44.63 -18.22
CA ILE A 218 1.22 43.31 -18.89
C ILE A 218 2.62 43.20 -19.48
N SER A 219 3.59 42.84 -18.64
CA SER A 219 4.92 42.46 -19.07
C SER A 219 4.89 40.98 -19.46
N ASN A 220 4.83 40.73 -20.76
CA ASN A 220 5.35 39.57 -21.49
C ASN A 220 5.57 38.27 -20.69
N ASN A 221 4.50 37.63 -20.21
CA ASN A 221 4.48 36.19 -20.02
C ASN A 221 3.08 35.66 -20.36
N THR A 222 2.86 35.41 -21.65
CA THR A 222 1.71 34.67 -22.21
C THR A 222 1.87 33.17 -21.93
N SER A 223 2.03 32.77 -20.66
CA SER A 223 2.12 31.36 -20.32
C SER A 223 0.74 30.73 -20.52
N SER A 224 0.59 29.92 -21.56
CA SER A 224 -0.60 29.11 -21.81
C SER A 224 -0.94 28.32 -20.55
N ILE A 225 -2.16 28.50 -20.04
CA ILE A 225 -2.63 27.76 -18.87
C ILE A 225 -3.00 26.37 -19.34
N ILE A 226 -2.60 25.35 -18.62
CA ILE A 226 -2.90 23.97 -18.99
C ILE A 226 -3.51 23.25 -17.80
N ALA A 227 -4.53 22.47 -18.08
CA ALA A 227 -5.05 21.46 -17.17
C ALA A 227 -4.91 20.09 -17.81
N LEU A 228 -4.37 19.12 -17.09
CA LEU A 228 -4.20 17.76 -17.58
C LEU A 228 -4.44 16.74 -16.48
N ILE A 229 -4.97 15.57 -16.84
CA ILE A 229 -5.08 14.44 -15.92
C ILE A 229 -4.07 13.39 -16.35
N TYR A 230 -3.21 12.98 -15.43
CA TYR A 230 -2.31 11.86 -15.65
C TYR A 230 -2.06 11.10 -14.35
N ASP A 231 -1.55 9.90 -14.51
CA ASP A 231 -1.18 8.98 -13.46
C ASP A 231 0.23 9.31 -12.95
N GLU A 232 0.32 9.82 -11.72
CA GLU A 232 1.61 10.18 -11.13
C GLU A 232 2.26 8.93 -10.51
N ASP A 233 3.25 8.37 -11.21
CA ASP A 233 4.18 7.45 -10.57
C ASP A 233 5.13 8.27 -9.66
N SER A 234 5.16 7.92 -8.38
CA SER A 234 5.85 8.59 -7.26
C SER A 234 7.35 8.87 -7.46
N SER A 235 7.92 8.44 -8.59
CA SER A 235 9.35 8.55 -8.93
C SER A 235 9.74 9.77 -9.76
N ASN A 236 8.81 10.54 -10.35
CA ASN A 236 9.17 11.52 -11.38
C ASN A 236 8.36 12.84 -11.39
N HIS A 237 8.70 13.77 -10.48
CA HIS A 237 8.10 15.11 -10.44
C HIS A 237 8.44 16.01 -11.65
N ASP A 238 9.36 15.56 -12.52
CA ASP A 238 9.82 16.27 -13.72
C ASP A 238 8.84 16.17 -14.92
N ASP A 239 7.86 15.27 -14.87
CA ASP A 239 7.08 14.90 -16.06
C ASP A 239 6.01 15.94 -16.44
N LEU A 240 5.46 16.67 -15.47
CA LEU A 240 4.57 17.80 -15.73
C LEU A 240 5.30 18.92 -16.49
N GLN A 241 6.52 19.25 -16.09
CA GLN A 241 7.34 20.28 -16.75
C GLN A 241 7.74 19.83 -18.16
N LYS A 242 8.04 18.54 -18.35
CA LYS A 242 8.28 17.97 -19.69
C LYS A 242 7.02 18.04 -20.56
N PHE A 243 5.82 17.79 -20.01
CA PHE A 243 4.56 17.89 -20.74
C PHE A 243 4.27 19.32 -21.19
N ILE A 244 4.43 20.29 -20.28
CA ILE A 244 4.28 21.72 -20.57
C ILE A 244 5.23 22.16 -21.68
N ASN A 245 6.50 21.73 -21.61
CA ASN A 245 7.54 22.12 -22.56
C ASN A 245 7.46 21.35 -23.90
N ASN A 246 6.99 20.11 -23.90
CA ASN A 246 7.01 19.23 -25.07
C ASN A 246 5.82 18.25 -25.06
N ARG A 247 4.65 18.78 -25.42
CA ARG A 247 3.33 18.11 -25.39
C ARG A 247 3.26 16.73 -26.06
N ASN A 248 4.21 16.40 -26.94
CA ASN A 248 4.20 15.16 -27.76
C ASN A 248 5.29 14.13 -27.38
N LYS A 249 6.05 14.35 -26.30
CA LYS A 249 7.24 13.52 -25.96
C LYS A 249 7.30 13.05 -24.51
N THR A 250 6.18 13.00 -23.81
CA THR A 250 6.14 12.43 -22.46
C THR A 250 5.73 10.96 -22.51
N GLY A 251 6.34 10.14 -21.65
CA GLY A 251 5.85 8.79 -21.36
C GLY A 251 4.66 8.78 -20.40
N SER A 252 4.07 9.95 -20.12
CA SER A 252 2.97 10.12 -19.18
C SER A 252 1.69 9.52 -19.75
N THR A 253 0.93 8.83 -18.92
CA THR A 253 -0.36 8.22 -19.28
C THR A 253 -1.40 8.57 -18.24
N ALA A 254 -2.67 8.60 -18.61
CA ALA A 254 -3.76 8.47 -17.64
C ALA A 254 -4.22 7.00 -17.61
N THR A 255 -4.79 6.56 -16.50
CA THR A 255 -5.08 5.15 -16.26
C THR A 255 -6.58 4.91 -16.11
N LEU A 256 -7.12 3.94 -16.84
CA LEU A 256 -8.49 3.47 -16.73
C LEU A 256 -8.50 2.03 -16.23
N ALA A 257 -9.41 1.69 -15.34
CA ALA A 257 -9.72 0.30 -15.01
C ALA A 257 -10.84 -0.20 -15.92
N TRP A 258 -10.69 -1.41 -16.49
CA TRP A 258 -11.82 -2.09 -17.14
C TRP A 258 -12.50 -3.08 -16.21
N TYR A 259 -13.73 -3.46 -16.55
CA TYR A 259 -14.43 -4.56 -15.92
C TYR A 259 -15.25 -5.33 -16.95
N ILE A 260 -15.61 -6.57 -16.66
CA ILE A 260 -16.56 -7.34 -17.45
C ILE A 260 -17.96 -7.14 -16.88
N ASN A 261 -18.92 -6.79 -17.73
CA ASN A 261 -20.30 -6.49 -17.34
C ASN A 261 -21.34 -7.44 -17.97
N ASP A 262 -20.92 -8.58 -18.52
CA ASP A 262 -21.85 -9.60 -19.05
C ASP A 262 -22.83 -10.09 -17.97
N TYR A 263 -22.36 -10.10 -16.72
CA TYR A 263 -23.13 -10.42 -15.52
C TYR A 263 -22.78 -9.45 -14.39
N PRO A 264 -23.72 -9.21 -13.47
CA PRO A 264 -23.47 -8.30 -12.36
C PRO A 264 -22.47 -8.84 -11.33
N THR A 265 -22.23 -10.16 -11.25
CA THR A 265 -21.42 -10.78 -10.18
C THR A 265 -20.73 -12.08 -10.59
N CYS A 266 -19.69 -12.44 -9.87
CA CYS A 266 -18.85 -13.63 -9.95
C CYS A 266 -19.47 -14.86 -9.25
N LYS A 267 -20.70 -15.25 -9.58
CA LYS A 267 -21.38 -16.40 -8.92
C LYS A 267 -20.99 -17.75 -9.52
N GLU A 268 -21.02 -18.81 -8.72
CA GLU A 268 -20.67 -20.17 -9.19
C GLU A 268 -21.58 -20.69 -10.31
N ASP A 269 -22.86 -20.29 -10.32
CA ASP A 269 -23.80 -20.63 -11.38
C ASP A 269 -23.42 -20.00 -12.73
N THR A 270 -22.72 -18.86 -12.73
CA THR A 270 -22.28 -18.19 -13.97
C THR A 270 -21.02 -18.81 -14.57
N LYS A 271 -20.20 -19.53 -13.78
CA LYS A 271 -18.99 -20.25 -14.26
C LYS A 271 -19.28 -21.37 -15.27
N ARG A 272 -20.54 -21.82 -15.36
CA ARG A 272 -20.99 -22.88 -16.27
C ARG A 272 -21.62 -22.36 -17.57
N SER A 273 -21.66 -21.04 -17.75
CA SER A 273 -22.19 -20.41 -18.96
C SER A 273 -21.09 -20.23 -20.01
N ASP A 274 -21.40 -20.46 -21.29
CA ASP A 274 -20.51 -20.15 -22.43
C ASP A 274 -20.18 -18.65 -22.52
N THR A 275 -20.96 -17.82 -21.84
CA THR A 275 -20.81 -16.37 -21.73
C THR A 275 -19.99 -15.94 -20.51
N TYR A 276 -19.37 -16.85 -19.76
CA TYR A 276 -18.47 -16.49 -18.67
C TYR A 276 -17.11 -16.00 -19.19
N ALA A 277 -16.59 -14.89 -18.65
CA ALA A 277 -15.39 -14.27 -19.21
C ALA A 277 -14.07 -14.92 -18.75
N CYS A 278 -14.02 -15.50 -17.55
CA CYS A 278 -12.79 -16.12 -17.04
C CYS A 278 -12.70 -17.56 -17.55
N ARG A 279 -12.21 -17.71 -18.79
CA ARG A 279 -12.25 -18.98 -19.53
C ARG A 279 -11.12 -19.92 -19.18
N SER A 280 -10.03 -19.42 -18.62
CA SER A 280 -8.91 -20.26 -18.20
C SER A 280 -9.29 -21.06 -16.95
N HIS A 281 -9.05 -22.38 -16.95
CA HIS A 281 -9.29 -23.24 -15.77
C HIS A 281 -8.40 -22.90 -14.57
N LYS A 282 -7.34 -22.11 -14.78
CA LYS A 282 -6.40 -21.62 -13.78
C LYS A 282 -6.56 -20.13 -13.56
N SER A 283 -7.80 -19.64 -13.65
CA SER A 283 -8.15 -18.25 -13.38
C SER A 283 -9.17 -18.15 -12.25
N GLU A 284 -9.10 -17.02 -11.56
CA GLU A 284 -10.01 -16.60 -10.51
C GLU A 284 -10.73 -15.33 -10.94
N CYS A 285 -11.87 -15.07 -10.29
CA CYS A 285 -12.79 -14.02 -10.67
C CYS A 285 -13.19 -13.19 -9.44
N PHE A 286 -13.33 -11.88 -9.63
CA PHE A 286 -13.49 -10.91 -8.55
C PHE A 286 -14.53 -9.87 -8.92
N ASP A 287 -15.47 -9.60 -8.01
CA ASP A 287 -16.51 -8.60 -8.19
C ASP A 287 -15.95 -7.17 -8.18
N VAL A 288 -16.53 -6.32 -9.02
CA VAL A 288 -16.19 -4.90 -9.19
C VAL A 288 -17.34 -4.04 -8.65
N PHE A 289 -17.03 -3.07 -7.79
CA PHE A 289 -17.99 -2.26 -7.02
C PHE A 289 -17.96 -0.77 -7.42
N THR A 290 -19.06 -0.03 -7.24
CA THR A 290 -19.13 1.41 -7.58
C THR A 290 -18.41 2.35 -6.60
N GLU A 291 -18.21 1.96 -5.34
CA GLU A 291 -17.67 2.85 -4.29
C GLU A 291 -16.73 2.10 -3.32
N ASP A 292 -15.81 2.84 -2.71
CA ASP A 292 -14.81 2.35 -1.76
C ASP A 292 -15.45 1.87 -0.45
N SER A 293 -15.69 0.56 -0.36
CA SER A 293 -15.43 -0.27 0.83
C SER A 293 -16.35 -1.49 0.74
N PRO A 294 -15.83 -2.74 0.80
CA PRO A 294 -16.60 -3.99 0.89
C PRO A 294 -17.32 -4.19 2.24
N TYR A 295 -17.47 -3.12 3.03
CA TYR A 295 -18.02 -3.13 4.39
C TYR A 295 -19.23 -2.19 4.55
N ARG A 296 -19.79 -1.64 3.45
CA ARG A 296 -20.96 -0.74 3.53
C ARG A 296 -22.21 -1.38 2.89
N PRO A 297 -23.38 -1.32 3.55
CA PRO A 297 -24.58 -2.07 3.14
C PRO A 297 -25.28 -1.63 1.85
N ASN A 298 -24.70 -0.71 1.06
CA ASN A 298 -25.29 -0.16 -0.18
C ASN A 298 -24.36 -0.29 -1.41
N GLU A 299 -23.46 -1.27 -1.41
CA GLU A 299 -22.56 -1.52 -2.54
C GLU A 299 -23.33 -2.04 -3.77
N THR A 300 -23.17 -1.37 -4.91
CA THR A 300 -23.71 -1.84 -6.19
C THR A 300 -22.58 -2.51 -6.97
N ILE A 301 -22.71 -3.81 -7.23
CA ILE A 301 -21.76 -4.56 -8.06
C ILE A 301 -22.06 -4.22 -9.53
N ILE A 302 -21.04 -3.78 -10.26
CA ILE A 302 -21.15 -3.33 -11.66
C ILE A 302 -20.58 -4.31 -12.67
N GLY A 303 -19.86 -5.32 -12.20
CA GLY A 303 -19.23 -6.34 -13.03
C GLY A 303 -18.23 -7.17 -12.27
N TYR A 304 -17.31 -7.79 -12.99
CA TYR A 304 -16.25 -8.61 -12.44
C TYR A 304 -14.97 -8.58 -13.31
N ASN A 305 -13.83 -8.96 -12.76
CA ASN A 305 -12.58 -9.14 -13.49
C ASN A 305 -12.00 -10.54 -13.27
N CYS A 306 -11.11 -10.95 -14.18
CA CYS A 306 -10.45 -12.25 -14.16
C CYS A 306 -8.95 -12.07 -13.94
N ARG A 307 -8.34 -12.91 -13.10
CA ARG A 307 -6.88 -12.98 -12.95
C ARG A 307 -6.41 -14.43 -12.99
N CYS A 308 -5.16 -14.68 -13.36
CA CYS A 308 -4.61 -16.03 -13.21
C CYS A 308 -4.42 -16.38 -11.73
N SER A 309 -4.71 -17.63 -11.37
CA SER A 309 -4.49 -18.15 -10.01
C SER A 309 -3.01 -18.06 -9.63
N LEU A 310 -2.73 -18.13 -8.33
CA LEU A 310 -1.38 -18.14 -7.78
C LEU A 310 -0.47 -19.13 -8.56
N ASP A 311 0.72 -18.67 -8.95
CA ASP A 311 1.74 -19.39 -9.75
C ASP A 311 1.45 -19.53 -11.26
N TYR A 312 0.38 -18.92 -11.78
CA TYR A 312 0.09 -18.87 -13.21
C TYR A 312 0.13 -17.44 -13.72
N ASP A 313 0.62 -17.26 -14.95
CA ASP A 313 0.66 -15.98 -15.66
C ASP A 313 0.11 -16.13 -17.08
N GLY A 314 -0.31 -15.03 -17.67
CA GLY A 314 -0.87 -14.96 -19.01
C GLY A 314 -2.27 -14.35 -19.03
N ASN A 315 -3.10 -14.81 -19.97
CA ASN A 315 -4.38 -14.18 -20.24
C ASN A 315 -5.54 -15.02 -19.67
N PRO A 316 -6.18 -14.62 -18.56
CA PRO A 316 -7.23 -15.40 -17.91
C PRO A 316 -8.53 -15.51 -18.72
N TYR A 317 -8.69 -14.67 -19.76
CA TYR A 317 -9.89 -14.62 -20.59
C TYR A 317 -9.87 -15.62 -21.76
N LEU A 318 -8.76 -16.35 -21.95
CA LEU A 318 -8.60 -17.37 -22.99
C LEU A 318 -8.67 -18.79 -22.40
N PRO A 319 -9.24 -19.79 -23.11
CA PRO A 319 -9.06 -21.21 -22.78
C PRO A 319 -7.57 -21.54 -22.73
N ASP A 320 -7.08 -22.01 -21.58
CA ASP A 320 -5.64 -22.28 -21.31
C ASP A 320 -4.70 -21.06 -21.44
N GLY A 321 -5.24 -19.85 -21.26
CA GLY A 321 -4.44 -18.63 -21.33
C GLY A 321 -3.56 -18.39 -20.10
N CYS A 322 -3.92 -18.92 -18.94
CA CYS A 322 -3.07 -18.93 -17.75
C CYS A 322 -2.16 -20.15 -17.77
N LYS A 323 -0.85 -19.92 -17.86
CA LYS A 323 0.16 -20.96 -17.93
C LYS A 323 1.10 -20.83 -16.74
N ILE A 324 1.66 -21.94 -16.28
CA ILE A 324 2.76 -21.90 -15.32
C ILE A 324 3.86 -21.08 -15.98
N GLY A 325 4.26 -19.97 -15.35
CA GLY A 325 5.27 -19.08 -15.92
C GLY A 325 6.54 -19.89 -16.24
N ASN A 326 6.84 -20.09 -17.52
CA ASN A 326 8.11 -20.65 -17.95
C ASN A 326 9.19 -19.57 -17.75
N ILE A 327 9.81 -19.57 -16.57
CA ILE A 327 10.94 -18.72 -16.23
C ILE A 327 12.22 -19.25 -16.92
N GLN A 328 12.20 -19.37 -18.25
CA GLN A 328 13.38 -19.78 -19.03
C GLN A 328 13.72 -18.89 -20.23
N ASP A 329 12.84 -17.99 -20.66
CA ASP A 329 13.04 -17.27 -21.94
C ASP A 329 13.64 -15.85 -21.87
N MET A 330 14.28 -15.45 -20.75
CA MET A 330 15.04 -14.17 -20.70
C MET A 330 16.55 -14.30 -20.47
N GLY A 331 17.13 -15.50 -20.43
CA GLY A 331 18.60 -15.66 -20.44
C GLY A 331 19.37 -15.09 -19.23
N TYR A 332 18.68 -14.58 -18.19
CA TYR A 332 19.29 -14.15 -16.94
C TYR A 332 18.92 -15.11 -15.80
N ARG A 333 19.95 -15.62 -15.11
CA ARG A 333 19.80 -16.38 -13.88
C ARG A 333 19.80 -15.41 -12.69
N CYS A 334 18.62 -15.07 -12.20
CA CYS A 334 18.47 -14.30 -10.97
C CYS A 334 18.52 -15.30 -9.81
N ASN A 335 19.32 -14.99 -8.78
CA ASN A 335 19.29 -15.67 -7.50
C ASN A 335 18.90 -14.62 -6.45
N CYS A 336 18.14 -15.04 -5.43
CA CYS A 336 17.98 -14.20 -4.24
C CYS A 336 19.35 -14.00 -3.57
N SER A 337 19.58 -12.79 -3.07
CA SER A 337 20.81 -12.44 -2.31
C SER A 337 20.98 -13.34 -1.09
N ASP A 338 22.22 -13.54 -0.63
CA ASP A 338 22.52 -14.41 0.52
C ASP A 338 21.65 -14.08 1.75
N GLY A 339 20.91 -15.07 2.25
CA GLY A 339 19.95 -14.92 3.36
C GLY A 339 18.50 -14.60 2.95
N TYR A 340 18.22 -14.55 1.64
CA TYR A 340 16.88 -14.45 1.07
C TYR A 340 16.55 -15.73 0.29
N PHE A 341 15.33 -16.22 0.40
CA PHE A 341 14.83 -17.40 -0.30
C PHE A 341 13.50 -17.09 -0.97
N GLY A 342 13.16 -17.88 -2.00
CA GLY A 342 11.96 -17.68 -2.80
C GLY A 342 12.31 -17.42 -4.26
N ASN A 343 11.41 -16.76 -4.98
CA ASN A 343 11.50 -16.62 -6.42
C ASN A 343 12.00 -15.21 -6.79
N PRO A 344 13.26 -15.06 -7.24
CA PRO A 344 13.85 -13.75 -7.58
C PRO A 344 13.25 -13.12 -8.85
N TYR A 345 12.30 -13.78 -9.49
CA TYR A 345 11.60 -13.30 -10.68
C TYR A 345 10.21 -12.74 -10.37
N LEU A 346 9.78 -12.71 -9.11
CA LEU A 346 8.54 -12.07 -8.65
C LEU A 346 8.87 -10.79 -7.86
N HIS A 347 8.02 -9.77 -7.95
CA HIS A 347 8.07 -8.61 -7.06
C HIS A 347 7.86 -9.10 -5.61
N ASP A 348 8.78 -8.77 -4.69
CA ASP A 348 8.86 -9.36 -3.32
C ASP A 348 8.96 -10.89 -3.24
N GLY A 349 9.33 -11.56 -4.33
CA GLY A 349 9.48 -13.01 -4.35
C GLY A 349 10.71 -13.53 -3.60
N CYS A 350 11.72 -12.68 -3.40
CA CYS A 350 12.81 -12.95 -2.47
C CYS A 350 12.39 -12.55 -1.06
N LYS A 351 11.89 -13.53 -0.31
CA LYS A 351 11.56 -13.36 1.10
C LYS A 351 12.83 -13.50 1.92
N GLY A 352 13.15 -12.47 2.69
CA GLY A 352 14.26 -12.56 3.64
C GLY A 352 13.92 -13.60 4.70
N GLU A 353 14.88 -14.44 5.07
CA GLU A 353 14.83 -14.93 6.45
C GLU A 353 14.95 -13.67 7.32
N SER A 354 13.93 -13.34 8.11
CA SER A 354 14.18 -12.43 9.22
C SER A 354 15.27 -13.11 10.06
N LYS A 355 16.52 -12.63 10.04
CA LYS A 355 17.62 -13.36 10.72
C LYS A 355 17.38 -13.59 12.21
N LEU A 356 16.51 -12.77 12.81
CA LEU A 356 16.14 -12.82 14.22
C LEU A 356 14.83 -13.58 14.43
N SER A 357 14.89 -14.68 15.17
CA SER A 357 13.71 -15.37 15.71
C SER A 357 12.98 -14.51 16.73
N TRP A 358 11.75 -14.86 17.09
CA TRP A 358 11.01 -14.19 18.15
C TRP A 358 11.76 -14.20 19.49
N ASP A 359 12.49 -15.28 19.77
CA ASP A 359 13.33 -15.40 20.97
C ASP A 359 14.54 -14.47 20.94
N ASP A 360 15.16 -14.29 19.78
CA ASP A 360 16.26 -13.32 19.61
C ASP A 360 15.74 -11.90 19.82
N ARG A 361 14.57 -11.56 19.27
CA ARG A 361 13.96 -10.24 19.43
C ARG A 361 13.59 -9.94 20.89
N LEU A 362 12.98 -10.90 21.59
CA LEU A 362 12.70 -10.78 23.02
C LEU A 362 13.99 -10.65 23.84
N ARG A 363 15.06 -11.37 23.48
CA ARG A 363 16.38 -11.25 24.13
C ARG A 363 16.97 -9.85 23.93
N ILE A 364 17.00 -9.36 22.70
CA ILE A 364 17.52 -8.03 22.33
C ILE A 364 16.75 -6.94 23.08
N ALA A 365 15.42 -7.03 23.10
CA ALA A 365 14.56 -6.13 23.86
C ALA A 365 14.89 -6.16 25.36
N THR A 366 15.00 -7.36 25.95
CA THR A 366 15.33 -7.54 27.37
C THR A 366 16.67 -6.89 27.73
N GLU A 367 17.72 -7.17 26.94
CA GLU A 367 19.08 -6.67 27.20
C GLU A 367 19.18 -5.15 27.03
N SER A 368 18.51 -4.61 26.03
CA SER A 368 18.44 -3.16 25.79
C SER A 368 17.67 -2.45 26.92
N ALA A 369 16.56 -3.03 27.39
CA ALA A 369 15.80 -2.49 28.51
C ALA A 369 16.62 -2.47 29.80
N GLY A 370 17.38 -3.54 30.08
CA GLY A 370 18.27 -3.60 31.25
C GLY A 370 19.40 -2.57 31.19
N ALA A 371 19.98 -2.33 30.02
CA ALA A 371 20.98 -1.26 29.85
C ALA A 371 20.39 0.13 30.12
N LEU A 372 19.18 0.43 29.63
CA LEU A 372 18.51 1.70 29.90
C LEU A 372 18.07 1.84 31.37
N ALA A 373 17.58 0.75 31.98
CA ALA A 373 17.24 0.71 33.40
C ALA A 373 18.47 0.98 34.28
N TYR A 374 19.64 0.46 33.89
CA TYR A 374 20.90 0.75 34.56
C TYR A 374 21.24 2.24 34.51
N LEU A 375 21.13 2.89 33.34
CA LEU A 375 21.39 4.32 33.17
C LEU A 375 20.46 5.19 34.02
N HIS A 376 19.18 4.82 34.11
CA HIS A 376 18.18 5.59 34.84
C HIS A 376 18.29 5.44 36.37
N SER A 377 18.51 4.21 36.85
CA SER A 377 18.28 3.88 38.27
C SER A 377 19.47 3.29 39.01
N ALA A 378 20.43 2.67 38.33
CA ALA A 378 21.56 1.97 38.98
C ALA A 378 22.89 2.72 38.89
N ALA A 379 23.02 3.65 37.94
CA ALA A 379 24.17 4.55 37.87
C ALA A 379 24.20 5.51 39.07
N SER A 380 25.40 5.86 39.55
CA SER A 380 25.57 6.79 40.68
C SER A 380 24.99 8.19 40.44
N ILE A 381 24.83 8.57 39.17
CA ILE A 381 24.11 9.74 38.70
C ILE A 381 23.17 9.25 37.60
N SER A 382 21.89 9.60 37.67
CA SER A 382 20.92 9.20 36.64
C SER A 382 21.29 9.84 35.30
N ILE A 383 21.34 9.02 34.25
CA ILE A 383 21.69 9.42 32.88
C ILE A 383 20.49 9.16 31.99
N PHE A 384 19.97 10.19 31.34
CA PHE A 384 18.95 10.04 30.30
C PHE A 384 19.64 10.02 28.94
N HIS A 385 19.32 9.00 28.13
CA HIS A 385 20.01 8.75 26.87
C HIS A 385 19.63 9.78 25.80
N ARG A 386 18.33 10.12 25.71
CA ARG A 386 17.71 11.14 24.82
C ARG A 386 17.67 10.83 23.32
N ASP A 387 18.46 9.87 22.84
CA ASP A 387 18.41 9.41 21.44
C ASP A 387 18.33 7.88 21.34
N VAL A 388 17.37 7.28 22.04
CA VAL A 388 17.11 5.84 21.99
C VAL A 388 16.42 5.49 20.66
N LYS A 389 17.09 4.71 19.80
CA LYS A 389 16.60 4.26 18.50
C LYS A 389 17.25 2.94 18.09
N SER A 390 16.66 2.22 17.14
CA SER A 390 17.15 0.89 16.73
C SER A 390 18.60 0.92 16.22
N SER A 391 19.01 1.96 15.49
CA SER A 391 20.41 2.10 15.01
C SER A 391 21.45 2.38 16.11
N ASN A 392 21.01 2.72 17.32
CA ASN A 392 21.87 2.90 18.50
C ASN A 392 21.92 1.63 19.38
N ILE A 393 21.19 0.57 19.02
CA ILE A 393 21.26 -0.75 19.64
C ILE A 393 22.13 -1.66 18.77
N LEU A 394 23.38 -1.82 19.14
CA LEU A 394 24.34 -2.65 18.41
C LEU A 394 24.20 -4.11 18.79
N LEU A 395 24.42 -5.01 17.83
CA LEU A 395 24.43 -6.46 18.04
C LEU A 395 25.84 -6.99 17.75
N ASP A 396 26.38 -7.83 18.64
CA ASP A 396 27.63 -8.55 18.38
C ASP A 396 27.41 -9.84 17.55
N ASP A 397 28.48 -10.59 17.32
CA ASP A 397 28.49 -11.84 16.56
C ASP A 397 27.61 -12.94 17.18
N THR A 398 27.22 -12.77 18.45
CA THR A 398 26.29 -13.66 19.17
C THR A 398 24.89 -13.05 19.36
N PHE A 399 24.60 -11.95 18.64
CA PHE A 399 23.35 -11.18 18.76
C PHE A 399 23.06 -10.68 20.19
N ARG A 400 24.09 -10.36 20.98
CA ARG A 400 23.92 -9.66 22.25
C ARG A 400 23.78 -8.16 22.00
N ALA A 401 22.82 -7.55 22.68
CA ALA A 401 22.50 -6.14 22.48
C ALA A 401 23.37 -5.22 23.35
N LYS A 402 23.83 -4.10 22.77
CA LYS A 402 24.59 -3.05 23.45
C LYS A 402 24.06 -1.67 23.04
N VAL A 403 23.69 -0.85 24.04
CA VAL A 403 23.28 0.54 23.82
C VAL A 403 24.51 1.41 23.54
N SER A 404 24.43 2.27 22.53
CA SER A 404 25.51 3.13 22.05
C SER A 404 25.04 4.56 21.76
N ASP A 405 25.98 5.44 21.41
CA ASP A 405 25.76 6.85 21.06
C ASP A 405 25.17 7.73 22.18
N PHE A 406 26.00 7.99 23.19
CA PHE A 406 25.69 8.86 24.32
C PHE A 406 25.89 10.37 24.02
N GLY A 407 26.04 10.77 22.75
CA GLY A 407 26.35 12.15 22.37
C GLY A 407 25.24 13.16 22.71
N ALA A 408 24.00 12.68 22.82
CA ALA A 408 22.84 13.47 23.24
C ALA A 408 22.54 13.38 24.74
N SER A 409 23.19 12.45 25.46
CA SER A 409 22.82 12.07 26.82
C SER A 409 23.11 13.16 27.85
N ARG A 410 22.37 13.13 28.96
CA ARG A 410 22.47 14.17 29.99
C ARG A 410 22.43 13.59 31.39
N PHE A 411 23.33 14.08 32.24
CA PHE A 411 23.33 13.81 33.68
C PHE A 411 22.24 14.63 34.37
N ILE A 412 21.50 13.98 35.26
CA ILE A 412 20.45 14.61 36.04
C ILE A 412 20.93 14.71 37.50
N PRO A 413 21.02 15.93 38.07
CA PRO A 413 21.34 16.09 39.49
C PRO A 413 20.31 15.38 40.37
N LEU A 414 20.75 14.75 41.47
CA LEU A 414 19.90 13.95 42.38
C LEU A 414 18.64 14.67 42.90
N ASN A 415 18.60 16.01 42.85
CA ASN A 415 17.49 16.84 43.35
C ASN A 415 16.45 17.22 42.27
N GLN A 416 16.57 16.72 41.04
CA GLN A 416 15.68 17.08 39.94
C GLN A 416 15.11 15.84 39.25
N THR A 417 13.79 15.82 39.08
CA THR A 417 13.07 14.77 38.34
C THR A 417 12.87 15.12 36.86
N HIS A 418 13.07 16.39 36.51
CA HIS A 418 12.92 16.90 35.15
C HIS A 418 13.88 18.05 34.86
N ILE A 419 14.25 18.23 33.58
CA ILE A 419 15.10 19.34 33.13
C ILE A 419 14.46 20.02 31.92
N VAL A 420 14.33 21.35 31.94
CA VAL A 420 13.96 22.12 30.75
C VAL A 420 15.21 22.29 29.87
N THR A 421 15.18 21.74 28.65
CA THR A 421 16.34 21.77 27.74
C THR A 421 15.89 21.82 26.28
N ALA A 422 16.81 22.23 25.38
CA ALA A 422 16.54 22.23 23.94
C ALA A 422 16.14 20.84 23.47
N ILE A 423 15.09 20.78 22.65
CA ILE A 423 14.54 19.54 22.11
C ILE A 423 15.59 18.87 21.23
N GLN A 424 15.90 17.61 21.53
CA GLN A 424 16.86 16.79 20.80
C GLN A 424 16.35 15.35 20.78
N GLY A 425 16.44 14.70 19.63
CA GLY A 425 16.04 13.31 19.42
C GLY A 425 15.75 13.02 17.95
N THR A 426 15.56 11.75 17.61
CA THR A 426 15.30 11.31 16.23
C THR A 426 13.79 11.29 15.92
N PHE A 427 13.40 11.86 14.78
CA PHE A 427 12.01 11.88 14.32
C PHE A 427 11.45 10.45 14.17
N GLY A 428 10.25 10.19 14.69
CA GLY A 428 9.66 8.84 14.81
C GLY A 428 9.83 8.18 16.18
N TYR A 429 10.92 8.49 16.89
CA TYR A 429 11.17 8.04 18.28
C TYR A 429 10.91 9.13 19.32
N LEU A 430 10.88 10.39 18.89
CA LEU A 430 10.75 11.56 19.76
C LEU A 430 9.44 11.53 20.54
N ASP A 431 9.55 11.64 21.87
CA ASP A 431 8.41 11.69 22.77
C ASP A 431 7.55 12.95 22.53
N PRO A 432 6.25 12.80 22.22
CA PRO A 432 5.36 13.92 21.98
C PRO A 432 5.19 14.85 23.19
N GLU A 433 5.22 14.33 24.42
CA GLU A 433 5.10 15.15 25.63
C GLU A 433 6.34 16.03 25.84
N TYR A 434 7.53 15.48 25.62
CA TYR A 434 8.77 16.27 25.66
C TYR A 434 8.86 17.28 24.52
N TYR A 435 8.42 16.91 23.32
CA TYR A 435 8.34 17.86 22.21
C TYR A 435 7.45 19.08 22.54
N GLN A 436 6.31 18.85 23.22
CA GLN A 436 5.37 19.91 23.57
C GLN A 436 5.80 20.73 24.79
N THR A 437 6.32 20.07 25.82
CA THR A 437 6.60 20.70 27.13
C THR A 437 8.05 21.17 27.27
N SER A 438 8.95 20.67 26.43
CA SER A 438 10.41 20.79 26.58
C SER A 438 10.94 20.27 27.92
N GLN A 439 10.15 19.47 28.66
CA GLN A 439 10.54 18.87 29.93
C GLN A 439 11.11 17.47 29.72
N LEU A 440 12.41 17.33 30.00
CA LEU A 440 13.11 16.06 29.89
C LEU A 440 12.96 15.26 31.19
N THR A 441 12.49 14.02 31.10
CA THR A 441 12.34 13.02 32.16
C THR A 441 12.83 11.65 31.68
N GLU A 442 13.01 10.69 32.59
CA GLU A 442 13.32 9.29 32.25
C GLU A 442 12.28 8.65 31.32
N LYS A 443 11.03 9.15 31.35
CA LYS A 443 9.90 8.65 30.57
C LYS A 443 10.03 8.94 29.07
N ASN A 444 10.94 9.83 28.67
CA ASN A 444 11.22 10.09 27.26
C ASN A 444 11.93 8.90 26.60
N ASP A 445 12.91 8.31 27.29
CA ASP A 445 13.60 7.11 26.82
C ASP A 445 12.63 5.91 26.80
N VAL A 446 11.67 5.85 27.73
CA VAL A 446 10.62 4.80 27.76
C VAL A 446 9.74 4.85 26.51
N TYR A 447 9.31 6.04 26.08
CA TYR A 447 8.53 6.20 24.84
C TYR A 447 9.33 5.74 23.63
N SER A 448 10.56 6.23 23.52
CA SER A 448 11.48 5.90 22.43
C SER A 448 11.76 4.39 22.37
N PHE A 449 11.93 3.74 23.52
CA PHE A 449 12.08 2.30 23.63
C PHE A 449 10.79 1.54 23.24
N GLY A 450 9.62 2.08 23.56
CA GLY A 450 8.33 1.55 23.10
C GLY A 450 8.24 1.48 21.58
N VAL A 451 8.82 2.45 20.86
CA VAL A 451 8.92 2.42 19.39
C VAL A 451 9.86 1.30 18.92
N ILE A 452 11.01 1.09 19.58
CA ILE A 452 11.92 -0.04 19.26
C ILE A 452 11.21 -1.39 19.44
N LEU A 453 10.45 -1.57 20.53
CA LEU A 453 9.66 -2.79 20.74
C LEU A 453 8.65 -3.02 19.62
N LEU A 454 8.08 -1.94 19.08
CA LEU A 454 7.13 -2.00 17.97
C LEU A 454 7.82 -2.35 16.64
N GLU A 455 9.01 -1.82 16.37
CA GLU A 455 9.84 -2.24 15.23
C GLU A 455 10.17 -3.74 15.34
N LEU A 456 10.55 -4.23 16.53
CA LEU A 456 10.84 -5.64 16.77
C LEU A 456 9.60 -6.54 16.60
N LEU A 457 8.39 -6.04 16.89
CA LEU A 457 7.16 -6.81 16.75
C LEU A 457 6.66 -6.87 15.29
N THR A 458 6.85 -5.79 14.53
CA THR A 458 6.23 -5.59 13.21
C THR A 458 7.19 -5.72 12.04
N GLY A 459 8.50 -5.59 12.28
CA GLY A 459 9.52 -5.52 11.22
C GLY A 459 9.47 -4.23 10.39
N LYS A 460 8.64 -3.25 10.75
CA LYS A 460 8.41 -2.00 10.02
C LYS A 460 9.25 -0.86 10.59
N LYS A 461 9.57 0.16 9.77
CA LYS A 461 10.29 1.36 10.24
C LYS A 461 9.34 2.28 11.03
N PRO A 462 9.86 3.09 11.98
CA PRO A 462 9.04 3.98 12.82
C PRO A 462 8.28 5.05 12.04
N ILE A 463 8.91 5.53 10.97
CA ILE A 463 8.30 6.39 9.97
C ILE A 463 8.31 5.60 8.68
N ASN A 464 7.13 5.12 8.30
CA ASN A 464 6.93 4.52 7.00
C ASN A 464 6.43 5.60 6.06
N SER A 465 7.13 5.80 4.95
CA SER A 465 6.53 6.48 3.81
C SER A 465 5.46 5.56 3.26
N THR A 466 4.21 5.95 3.38
CA THR A 466 3.13 5.30 2.65
C THR A 466 3.25 5.69 1.17
N ASN A 467 2.63 4.89 0.31
CA ASN A 467 2.78 5.02 -1.14
C ASN A 467 2.26 6.38 -1.69
N ASP A 468 1.47 7.11 -0.89
CA ASP A 468 0.98 8.48 -1.12
C ASP A 468 2.00 9.59 -0.75
N GLY A 469 3.21 9.23 -0.30
CA GLY A 469 4.22 10.17 0.19
C GLY A 469 3.91 10.74 1.58
N SER A 470 2.80 10.35 2.22
CA SER A 470 2.53 10.69 3.60
C SER A 470 3.43 9.86 4.52
N GLN A 471 3.85 10.46 5.63
CA GLN A 471 4.68 9.78 6.61
C GLN A 471 3.76 9.23 7.69
N GLN A 472 3.51 7.93 7.64
CA GLN A 472 2.75 7.26 8.68
C GLN A 472 3.65 6.96 9.87
N ASN A 473 3.27 7.50 11.02
CA ASN A 473 3.94 7.20 12.29
C ASN A 473 3.47 5.82 12.79
N LEU A 474 4.41 4.88 12.89
CA LEU A 474 4.14 3.50 13.27
C LEU A 474 3.50 3.40 14.67
N ALA A 475 3.93 4.23 15.63
CA ALA A 475 3.37 4.24 16.97
C ALA A 475 1.89 4.69 16.97
N MET A 476 1.53 5.69 16.16
CA MET A 476 0.15 6.14 16.03
C MET A 476 -0.73 5.08 15.36
N ASN A 477 -0.25 4.46 14.27
CA ASN A 477 -0.96 3.37 13.59
C ASN A 477 -1.20 2.20 14.57
N PHE A 478 -0.18 1.77 15.31
CA PHE A 478 -0.31 0.72 16.32
C PHE A 478 -1.35 1.04 17.41
N LEU A 479 -1.32 2.26 17.96
CA LEU A 479 -2.29 2.67 18.97
C LEU A 479 -3.73 2.70 18.42
N GLN A 480 -3.92 3.01 17.14
CA GLN A 480 -5.20 2.94 16.45
C GLN A 480 -5.64 1.49 16.24
N ALA A 481 -4.78 0.63 15.68
CA ALA A 481 -5.06 -0.79 15.48
C ALA A 481 -5.40 -1.51 16.79
N MET A 482 -4.74 -1.14 17.90
CA MET A 482 -5.06 -1.63 19.25
C MET A 482 -6.45 -1.20 19.76
N ARG A 483 -7.02 -0.10 19.26
CA ARG A 483 -8.40 0.32 19.58
C ARG A 483 -9.43 -0.37 18.68
N GLU A 484 -9.06 -0.61 17.44
CA GLU A 484 -9.93 -1.22 16.41
C GLU A 484 -9.87 -2.76 16.41
N ASN A 485 -9.09 -3.37 17.31
CA ASN A 485 -8.83 -4.82 17.40
C ASN A 485 -8.16 -5.43 16.14
N MET A 486 -7.41 -4.61 15.40
CA MET A 486 -6.67 -4.98 14.17
C MET A 486 -5.18 -5.25 14.45
N LEU A 487 -4.83 -5.65 15.69
CA LEU A 487 -3.44 -5.83 16.11
C LEU A 487 -2.68 -6.84 15.25
N PHE A 488 -3.31 -7.99 14.95
CA PHE A 488 -2.63 -9.10 14.30
C PHE A 488 -2.25 -8.79 12.84
N ASP A 489 -2.89 -7.82 12.19
CA ASP A 489 -2.57 -7.38 10.83
C ASP A 489 -1.28 -6.54 10.77
N LEU A 490 -0.80 -6.05 11.92
CA LEU A 490 0.45 -5.30 12.01
C LEU A 490 1.66 -6.17 12.34
N ILE A 491 1.45 -7.33 12.96
CA ILE A 491 2.53 -8.20 13.44
C ILE A 491 3.15 -8.93 12.25
N GLU A 492 4.48 -9.04 12.24
CA GLU A 492 5.19 -9.77 11.19
C GLU A 492 4.81 -11.27 11.17
N ASP A 493 4.59 -11.83 9.98
CA ASP A 493 4.14 -13.22 9.77
C ASP A 493 4.93 -14.25 10.57
N ARG A 494 6.27 -14.14 10.60
CA ARG A 494 7.10 -15.06 11.38
C ARG A 494 6.79 -15.00 12.87
N ILE A 495 6.57 -13.79 13.41
CA ILE A 495 6.26 -13.58 14.83
C ILE A 495 4.86 -14.10 15.15
N LEU A 496 3.91 -13.98 14.22
CA LEU A 496 2.59 -14.63 14.31
C LEU A 496 2.70 -16.16 14.40
N HIS A 497 3.64 -16.77 13.68
CA HIS A 497 3.86 -18.22 13.72
C HIS A 497 4.65 -18.70 14.95
N GLU A 498 5.66 -17.95 15.40
CA GLU A 498 6.52 -18.34 16.52
C GLU A 498 5.99 -17.95 17.91
N GLY A 499 5.16 -16.92 17.99
CA GLY A 499 4.56 -16.39 19.22
C GLY A 499 3.17 -16.95 19.47
N THR A 500 2.84 -17.23 20.73
CA THR A 500 1.46 -17.57 21.10
C THR A 500 0.60 -16.31 21.15
N LYS A 501 -0.70 -16.43 20.87
CA LYS A 501 -1.66 -15.31 20.95
C LYS A 501 -1.54 -14.52 22.27
N GLN A 502 -1.35 -15.24 23.38
CA GLN A 502 -1.19 -14.63 24.71
C GLN A 502 0.11 -13.81 24.83
N GLU A 503 1.24 -14.35 24.36
CA GLU A 503 2.53 -13.63 24.37
C GLU A 503 2.45 -12.35 23.51
N LEU A 504 1.81 -12.43 22.35
CA LEU A 504 1.63 -11.30 21.44
C LEU A 504 0.74 -10.20 22.06
N LEU A 505 -0.32 -10.59 22.78
CA LEU A 505 -1.16 -9.64 23.52
C LEU A 505 -0.42 -9.01 24.69
N GLU A 506 0.39 -9.78 25.42
CA GLU A 506 1.19 -9.31 26.55
C GLU A 506 2.25 -8.28 26.14
N ILE A 507 3.02 -8.56 25.08
CA ILE A 507 4.02 -7.60 24.57
C ILE A 507 3.33 -6.36 23.98
N SER A 508 2.22 -6.52 23.27
CA SER A 508 1.47 -5.39 22.69
C SER A 508 0.86 -4.50 23.79
N SER A 509 0.42 -5.09 24.90
CA SER A 509 -0.01 -4.35 26.09
C SER A 509 1.13 -3.54 26.70
N LEU A 510 2.33 -4.11 26.81
CA LEU A 510 3.51 -3.38 27.30
C LEU A 510 3.85 -2.20 26.38
N ILE A 511 3.92 -2.43 25.06
CA ILE A 511 4.18 -1.39 24.05
C ILE A 511 3.18 -0.24 24.17
N LYS A 512 1.88 -0.56 24.27
CA LYS A 512 0.81 0.43 24.41
C LYS A 512 1.00 1.36 25.61
N ILE A 513 1.43 0.83 26.76
CA ILE A 513 1.64 1.65 27.97
C ILE A 513 2.93 2.47 27.84
N CYS A 514 4.00 1.93 27.26
CA CYS A 514 5.22 2.71 26.95
C CYS A 514 4.94 3.89 26.01
N LEU A 515 4.02 3.71 25.06
CA LEU A 515 3.62 4.74 24.08
C LEU A 515 2.51 5.69 24.58
N SER A 516 2.19 5.71 25.88
CA SER A 516 1.19 6.67 26.39
C SER A 516 1.61 8.12 26.11
N LEU A 517 0.64 8.97 25.76
CA LEU A 517 0.88 10.40 25.52
C LEU A 517 1.23 11.14 26.81
N LYS A 518 0.89 10.60 27.99
CA LYS A 518 1.25 11.14 29.29
C LYS A 518 2.38 10.31 29.88
N GLY A 519 3.55 10.92 30.11
CA GLY A 519 4.73 10.26 30.64
C GLY A 519 4.52 9.65 32.02
N ALA A 520 3.67 10.27 32.84
CA ALA A 520 3.31 9.75 34.17
C ALA A 520 2.59 8.38 34.13
N GLU A 521 1.92 8.04 33.02
CA GLU A 521 1.24 6.74 32.85
C GLU A 521 2.19 5.65 32.31
N ARG A 522 3.36 6.04 31.83
CA ARG A 522 4.35 5.09 31.30
C ARG A 522 5.05 4.38 32.46
N PRO A 523 5.48 3.12 32.30
CA PRO A 523 6.33 2.44 33.28
C PRO A 523 7.71 3.09 33.37
N THR A 524 8.51 2.69 34.35
CA THR A 524 9.96 2.92 34.40
C THR A 524 10.68 1.88 33.52
N MET A 525 11.90 2.16 33.08
CA MET A 525 12.67 1.17 32.30
C MET A 525 12.95 -0.12 33.09
N LYS A 526 13.02 -0.04 34.43
CA LYS A 526 13.15 -1.21 35.30
C LYS A 526 11.90 -2.10 35.27
N GLU A 527 10.72 -1.52 35.28
CA GLU A 527 9.45 -2.26 35.13
C GLU A 527 9.31 -2.86 33.73
N VAL A 528 9.74 -2.14 32.70
CA VAL A 528 9.79 -2.65 31.31
C VAL A 528 10.72 -3.85 31.21
N GLU A 529 11.93 -3.75 31.74
CA GLU A 529 12.91 -4.85 31.78
C GLU A 529 12.32 -6.07 32.51
N TYR A 530 11.76 -5.88 33.70
CA TYR A 530 11.17 -6.96 34.49
C TYR A 530 10.06 -7.69 33.72
N LYS A 531 9.17 -6.95 33.07
CA LYS A 531 8.07 -7.52 32.29
C LYS A 531 8.57 -8.31 31.07
N LEU A 532 9.59 -7.82 30.37
CA LEU A 532 10.25 -8.55 29.26
C LEU A 532 10.96 -9.82 29.74
N GLN A 533 11.70 -9.74 30.85
CA GLN A 533 12.36 -10.90 31.45
C GLN A 533 11.35 -11.98 31.85
N SER A 534 10.21 -11.59 32.42
CA SER A 534 9.14 -12.51 32.81
C SER A 534 8.54 -13.26 31.61
N MET A 535 8.26 -12.55 30.50
CA MET A 535 7.78 -13.16 29.26
C MET A 535 8.81 -14.18 28.72
N ARG A 536 10.08 -13.79 28.70
CA ARG A 536 11.18 -14.65 28.22
C ARG A 536 11.33 -15.91 29.07
N LYS A 537 11.31 -15.79 30.41
CA LYS A 537 11.38 -16.93 31.33
C LYS A 537 10.19 -17.89 31.13
N THR A 538 8.98 -17.35 31.00
CA THR A 538 7.76 -18.15 30.77
C THR A 538 7.84 -18.92 29.46
N ARG A 539 8.34 -18.28 28.40
CA ARG A 539 8.52 -18.91 27.09
C ARG A 539 9.59 -20.01 27.11
N MET A 540 10.72 -19.79 27.78
CA MET A 540 11.77 -20.80 27.95
C MET A 540 11.26 -22.04 28.71
N LYS A 541 10.46 -21.83 29.77
CA LYS A 541 9.80 -22.92 30.51
C LYS A 541 8.85 -23.73 29.60
N LYS A 542 8.04 -23.08 28.76
CA LYS A 542 7.12 -23.75 27.82
C LYS A 542 7.83 -24.57 26.73
N ARG A 543 9.06 -24.20 26.37
CA ARG A 543 9.90 -24.90 25.38
C ARG A 543 10.74 -26.05 25.97
N GLY A 544 10.64 -26.32 27.27
CA GLY A 544 11.40 -27.39 27.92
C GLY A 544 12.89 -27.09 28.10
N ILE A 545 13.30 -25.82 28.06
CA ILE A 545 14.69 -25.40 28.29
C ILE A 545 14.87 -25.14 29.79
N CYS A 546 15.62 -26.01 30.47
CA CYS A 546 15.92 -25.87 31.90
C CYS A 546 16.83 -24.66 32.15
N ILE A 547 16.44 -23.80 33.09
CA ILE A 547 17.24 -22.66 33.59
C ILE A 547 17.96 -23.13 34.86
N PRO A 548 19.26 -22.86 35.06
CA PRO A 548 19.93 -23.11 36.33
C PRO A 548 19.27 -22.32 37.47
N GLU A 549 18.89 -23.00 38.55
CA GLU A 549 18.28 -22.39 39.73
C GLU A 549 19.27 -21.52 40.51
N GLY A 550 18.83 -20.32 40.90
CA GLY A 550 19.63 -19.41 41.73
C GLY A 550 19.00 -18.03 41.90
N ASN A 551 17.82 -17.94 42.54
CA ASN A 551 17.44 -16.82 43.42
C ASN A 551 16.09 -17.11 44.09
N GLU A 552 16.13 -17.42 45.39
CA GLU A 552 14.98 -17.80 46.23
C GLU A 552 13.99 -16.65 46.50
N GLU A 553 14.25 -15.42 46.05
CA GLU A 553 13.30 -14.30 46.18
C GLU A 553 12.16 -14.35 45.13
N ALA A 554 12.30 -15.14 44.06
CA ALA A 554 11.29 -15.22 42.98
C ALA A 554 10.19 -16.26 43.23
N GLU A 555 10.40 -17.24 44.13
CA GLU A 555 9.43 -18.33 44.34
C GLU A 555 8.25 -17.93 45.23
N HIS A 556 8.42 -16.94 46.10
CA HIS A 556 7.34 -16.51 46.99
C HIS A 556 6.26 -15.65 46.29
N LEU A 557 6.57 -15.10 45.10
CA LEU A 557 5.66 -14.30 44.28
C LEU A 557 4.97 -15.10 43.16
N LEU A 558 5.41 -16.35 42.93
CA LEU A 558 4.83 -17.25 41.90
C LEU A 558 3.49 -17.88 42.30
N ASN A 559 3.02 -17.66 43.53
CA ASN A 559 1.81 -18.27 44.09
C ASN A 559 0.67 -17.27 44.43
N MET A 560 0.54 -16.16 43.69
CA MET A 560 -0.63 -15.28 43.85
C MET A 560 -1.71 -15.55 42.78
N PRO A 561 -3.00 -15.59 43.15
CA PRO A 561 -4.08 -15.78 42.18
C PRO A 561 -4.17 -14.58 41.21
N SER A 562 -4.74 -14.82 40.03
CA SER A 562 -4.99 -13.79 39.01
C SER A 562 -5.90 -12.67 39.55
N TYR A 563 -5.36 -11.47 39.73
CA TYR A 563 -6.10 -10.25 40.08
C TYR A 563 -5.92 -9.15 39.03
N SER A 564 -6.85 -8.18 39.05
CA SER A 564 -6.96 -7.11 38.06
C SER A 564 -5.87 -6.03 38.19
N SER A 565 -5.55 -5.35 37.09
CA SER A 565 -4.43 -4.42 36.97
C SER A 565 -4.43 -3.21 37.91
N SER A 566 -5.57 -2.87 38.53
CA SER A 566 -5.63 -1.74 39.49
C SER A 566 -5.17 -2.12 40.90
N GLU A 567 -5.34 -3.39 41.31
CA GLU A 567 -5.02 -3.85 42.67
C GLU A 567 -3.53 -4.16 42.85
N LEU A 568 -2.83 -4.48 41.75
CA LEU A 568 -1.37 -4.75 41.76
C LEU A 568 -0.54 -3.48 42.07
N MET A 569 -1.03 -2.30 41.68
CA MET A 569 -0.30 -1.03 41.83
C MET A 569 -0.31 -0.49 43.27
N ASP A 570 -1.30 -0.87 44.09
CA ASP A 570 -1.37 -0.44 45.49
C ASP A 570 -0.44 -1.26 46.40
N GLN A 571 -0.12 -2.51 46.04
CA GLN A 571 0.74 -3.38 46.86
C GLN A 571 2.24 -3.12 46.64
N ILE A 572 2.68 -2.80 45.41
CA ILE A 572 4.10 -2.55 45.09
C ILE A 572 4.61 -1.26 45.76
N ASN A 573 3.74 -0.27 45.96
CA ASN A 573 4.10 0.99 46.60
C ASN A 573 4.45 0.86 48.10
N GLN A 574 4.18 -0.28 48.74
CA GLN A 574 4.45 -0.49 50.17
C GLN A 574 5.84 -1.09 50.49
N GLU A 575 6.55 -1.69 49.52
CA GLU A 575 7.82 -2.41 49.79
C GLU A 575 9.10 -1.59 49.52
N ASN A 576 9.00 -0.32 49.10
CA ASN A 576 10.16 0.56 48.87
C ASN A 576 10.79 1.11 50.17
N SER A 577 11.18 0.21 51.09
CA SER A 577 12.10 0.55 52.16
C SER A 577 12.96 -0.64 52.59
N ARG A 578 14.11 -0.83 51.94
CA ARG A 578 15.46 -0.91 52.54
C ARG A 578 16.50 -1.60 51.64
N ASN A 579 17.60 -0.87 51.42
CA ASN A 579 19.01 -1.25 51.18
C ASN A 579 19.36 -2.57 50.48
N TYR A 580 20.14 -2.47 49.39
CA TYR A 580 21.19 -3.44 49.08
C TYR A 580 22.46 -2.74 48.59
N SER A 581 23.57 -3.00 49.29
CA SER A 581 24.90 -2.44 49.04
C SER A 581 25.74 -3.31 48.10
N PHE A 582 26.56 -2.61 47.31
CA PHE A 582 27.29 -3.03 46.11
C PHE A 582 28.65 -3.70 46.40
N GLU A 583 28.78 -4.49 47.47
CA GLU A 583 30.09 -5.09 47.84
C GLU A 583 30.31 -6.51 47.27
N LYS A 584 29.28 -7.16 46.71
CA LYS A 584 29.41 -8.54 46.21
C LYS A 584 29.71 -8.68 44.71
N GLU A 585 29.36 -7.70 43.88
CA GLU A 585 29.55 -7.81 42.42
C GLU A 585 30.95 -7.38 41.93
N VAL A 586 31.66 -6.54 42.70
CA VAL A 586 33.04 -6.12 42.37
C VAL A 586 34.06 -7.27 42.51
N MET A 587 33.73 -8.34 43.24
CA MET A 587 34.61 -9.49 43.44
C MET A 587 34.61 -10.49 42.27
N TRP A 588 33.74 -10.34 41.27
CA TRP A 588 33.67 -11.24 40.11
C TRP A 588 34.41 -10.73 38.86
N SER A 589 34.80 -9.45 38.81
CA SER A 589 35.52 -8.89 37.65
C SER A 589 37.04 -9.09 37.69
N GLN A 590 37.60 -9.76 38.71
CA GLN A 590 39.06 -9.93 38.87
C GLN A 590 39.64 -11.28 38.46
N ASN A 591 38.86 -12.23 37.93
CA ASN A 591 39.41 -13.52 37.49
C ASN A 591 38.98 -13.82 36.05
N TYR A 592 39.78 -13.42 35.06
CA TYR A 592 40.67 -14.32 34.28
C TYR A 592 41.35 -13.54 33.14
N PRO A 593 42.61 -13.89 32.78
CA PRO A 593 43.51 -13.09 31.95
C PRO A 593 43.45 -13.44 30.44
N CYS A 594 43.84 -12.45 29.62
CA CYS A 594 44.22 -12.46 28.20
C CYS A 594 43.23 -12.99 27.17
#